data_AF-A0A9P4HTE0-F1
#
_entry.id   AF-A0A9P4HTE0-F1
#
_cell.length_a   1.000
_cell.length_b   1.000
_cell.length_c   1.000
_cell.angle_alpha   90.00
_cell.angle_beta   90.00
_cell.angle_gamma   90.00
#
_symmetry.space_group_name_H-M   'P 1'
#
loop_
_entity.id
_entity.type
_entity.pdbx_description
1 polymer ?
#
loop_
_entity_poly.entity_id
_entity_poly.type
_entity_poly.pdbx_seq_one_letter_code
_entity_poly.pdbx_strand_id
1 'polypeptide(L)'
;MAKYLDSVAAVEVAKAAMHIEELKQKEEFTIYLEKFCQSALAEVGGFPRIELKCFGSIVSGFATTGSDIDLAVLFADNKGQHIASEAGEVKFKFEIFRALEKALLDKGHGARLLTKTRVPILKFCESPTEELFANLLAERQKWEDLSSDEKYANVEEAQDGEPVLETLATTEDGDSLAPNGQPAKKPSLTPSAPSPTASPLEQKTNAKPNEPAGGLRRPRDHRSEKVWIRERPKGPLDFPKNGVGIQCDLNFDNPLGIYNSKLLHLYSLCDPRVRDMVIFVKAWAKRRKINSAYNGTLCSYGYVLMVLHYLINVARPPVLPDLLRNFDNSTPQKAWPTPKGVKVTWKGTEVNFWADEEFIIQRARENGWTQNRETVGALLRGFFQYYAHQGYNVPNGGFVWKQDAICFTGPYPTLPKSAKGWTAAKTETRQNKQVRLRYLLAIVDPFEQDHNVARTVTHHGIVAIRDEFRRAWDILNMVAGGNMHGDLFAGRDEEGEGESVGVGAGGL
;
A
#
# COMPACT_ATOMS: atom_id res chain seq x y z
N MET A 1 7.94 -27.05 15.18
CA MET A 1 7.57 -25.72 14.64
C MET A 1 7.97 -25.51 13.19
N ALA A 2 9.27 -25.49 12.82
CA ALA A 2 9.67 -25.29 11.43
C ALA A 2 8.99 -26.29 10.47
N LYS A 3 9.03 -27.58 10.81
CA LYS A 3 8.31 -28.65 10.06
C LYS A 3 6.80 -28.42 9.92
N TYR A 4 6.15 -27.85 10.94
CA TYR A 4 4.73 -27.50 10.87
C TYR A 4 4.52 -26.40 9.84
N LEU A 5 5.28 -25.30 9.94
CA LEU A 5 5.21 -24.22 8.96
C LEU A 5 5.62 -24.66 7.55
N ASP A 6 6.57 -25.59 7.40
CA ASP A 6 6.90 -26.19 6.09
C ASP A 6 5.68 -26.90 5.50
N SER A 7 4.94 -27.68 6.31
CA SER A 7 3.72 -28.35 5.86
C SER A 7 2.58 -27.37 5.52
N VAL A 8 2.37 -26.34 6.35
CA VAL A 8 1.36 -25.32 6.09
C VAL A 8 1.75 -24.52 4.84
N ALA A 9 3.02 -24.17 4.68
CA ALA A 9 3.50 -23.44 3.51
C ALA A 9 3.33 -24.24 2.23
N ALA A 10 3.68 -25.53 2.23
CA ALA A 10 3.48 -26.39 1.06
C ALA A 10 2.02 -26.41 0.58
N VAL A 11 1.06 -26.46 1.51
CA VAL A 11 -0.38 -26.45 1.19
C VAL A 11 -0.86 -25.07 0.77
N GLU A 12 -0.55 -24.04 1.56
CA GLU A 12 -1.14 -22.72 1.38
C GLU A 12 -0.52 -21.94 0.22
N VAL A 13 0.78 -22.13 -0.04
CA VAL A 13 1.43 -21.57 -1.23
C VAL A 13 0.86 -22.23 -2.48
N ALA A 14 0.69 -23.56 -2.51
CA ALA A 14 0.12 -24.25 -3.66
C ALA A 14 -1.33 -23.81 -3.98
N LYS A 15 -2.15 -23.56 -2.95
CA LYS A 15 -3.51 -23.03 -3.11
C LYS A 15 -3.55 -21.58 -3.59
N ALA A 16 -2.61 -20.75 -3.11
CA ALA A 16 -2.65 -19.31 -3.34
C ALA A 16 -1.87 -18.86 -4.58
N ALA A 17 -0.85 -19.61 -5.00
CA ALA A 17 -0.03 -19.30 -6.16
C ALA A 17 -0.85 -19.35 -7.46
N MET A 18 -0.63 -18.36 -8.33
CA MET A 18 -1.22 -18.37 -9.67
C MET A 18 -0.74 -19.58 -10.47
N HIS A 19 -1.66 -20.28 -11.12
CA HIS A 19 -1.35 -21.41 -12.00
C HIS A 19 -0.80 -20.93 -13.35
N ILE A 20 0.03 -21.77 -13.98
CA ILE A 20 0.64 -21.45 -15.28
C ILE A 20 -0.40 -21.22 -16.39
N GLU A 21 -1.53 -21.92 -16.32
CA GLU A 21 -2.62 -21.74 -17.28
C GLU A 21 -3.29 -20.37 -17.13
N GLU A 22 -3.51 -19.90 -15.89
CA GLU A 22 -4.03 -18.56 -15.62
C GLU A 22 -3.04 -17.48 -16.10
N LEU A 23 -1.74 -17.71 -15.91
CA LEU A 23 -0.70 -16.80 -16.41
C LEU A 23 -0.75 -16.68 -17.93
N LYS A 24 -0.82 -17.82 -18.64
CA LYS A 24 -0.91 -17.86 -20.10
C LYS A 24 -2.16 -17.16 -20.62
N GLN A 25 -3.32 -17.39 -19.99
CA GLN A 25 -4.56 -16.69 -20.33
C GLN A 25 -4.41 -15.17 -20.20
N LYS A 26 -3.72 -14.69 -19.15
CA LYS A 26 -3.46 -13.26 -18.94
C LYS A 26 -2.47 -12.67 -19.94
N GLU A 27 -1.48 -13.44 -20.36
CA GLU A 27 -0.54 -13.02 -21.42
C GLU A 27 -1.28 -12.87 -22.76
N GLU A 28 -2.09 -13.86 -23.14
CA GLU A 28 -2.93 -13.82 -24.35
C GLU A 28 -3.91 -12.65 -24.30
N PHE A 29 -4.54 -12.43 -23.15
CA PHE A 29 -5.46 -11.32 -22.94
C PHE A 29 -4.77 -9.95 -23.01
N THR A 30 -3.53 -9.83 -22.51
CA THR A 30 -2.74 -8.59 -22.63
C THR A 30 -2.47 -8.25 -24.10
N ILE A 31 -2.11 -9.26 -24.90
CA ILE A 31 -1.88 -9.08 -26.34
C ILE A 31 -3.17 -8.66 -27.06
N TYR A 32 -4.30 -9.27 -26.70
CA TYR A 32 -5.61 -8.88 -27.20
C TYR A 32 -5.94 -7.42 -26.84
N LEU A 33 -5.76 -7.06 -25.56
CA LEU A 33 -6.10 -5.74 -25.04
C LEU A 33 -5.25 -4.64 -25.67
N GLU A 34 -3.96 -4.86 -25.90
CA GLU A 34 -3.10 -3.89 -26.60
C GLU A 34 -3.62 -3.61 -28.02
N LYS A 35 -3.93 -4.66 -28.79
CA LYS A 35 -4.49 -4.52 -30.14
C LYS A 35 -5.83 -3.78 -30.11
N PHE A 36 -6.70 -4.14 -29.17
CA PHE A 36 -7.99 -3.51 -29.00
C PHE A 36 -7.85 -2.01 -28.71
N CYS A 37 -7.06 -1.65 -27.70
CA CYS A 37 -6.83 -0.25 -27.32
C CYS A 37 -6.21 0.55 -28.47
N GLN A 38 -5.26 -0.04 -29.20
CA GLN A 38 -4.64 0.61 -30.35
C GLN A 38 -5.64 0.87 -31.47
N SER A 39 -6.54 -0.07 -31.77
CA SER A 39 -7.61 0.11 -32.76
C SER A 39 -8.62 1.16 -32.32
N ALA A 40 -9.06 1.12 -31.06
CA ALA A 40 -10.02 2.09 -30.50
C ALA A 40 -9.48 3.53 -30.60
N LEU A 41 -8.20 3.75 -30.30
CA LEU A 41 -7.59 5.07 -30.42
C LEU A 41 -7.40 5.51 -31.87
N ALA A 42 -7.13 4.57 -32.78
CA ALA A 42 -7.03 4.86 -34.21
C ALA A 42 -8.37 5.30 -34.82
N GLU A 43 -9.49 4.74 -34.35
CA GLU A 43 -10.84 5.13 -34.79
C GLU A 43 -11.22 6.55 -34.34
N VAL A 44 -10.83 6.94 -33.11
CA VAL A 44 -11.04 8.32 -32.63
C VAL A 44 -10.12 9.29 -33.37
N GLY A 45 -8.91 8.86 -33.71
CA GLY A 45 -7.89 9.69 -34.36
C GLY A 45 -7.23 10.68 -33.39
N GLY A 46 -6.11 11.28 -33.81
CA GLY A 46 -5.42 12.31 -33.04
C GLY A 46 -4.55 11.81 -31.86
N PHE A 47 -4.48 10.49 -31.63
CA PHE A 47 -3.65 9.90 -30.59
C PHE A 47 -2.39 9.21 -31.16
N PRO A 48 -1.24 9.29 -30.45
CA PRO A 48 -0.05 8.53 -30.81
C PRO A 48 -0.28 7.02 -30.62
N ARG A 49 0.63 6.23 -31.18
CA ARG A 49 0.69 4.79 -30.92
C ARG A 49 0.98 4.55 -29.44
N ILE A 50 0.35 3.52 -28.88
CA ILE A 50 0.56 3.07 -27.50
C ILE A 50 1.15 1.66 -27.46
N GLU A 51 1.81 1.34 -26.35
CA GLU A 51 2.23 0.00 -25.94
C GLU A 51 1.72 -0.24 -24.52
N LEU A 52 1.29 -1.48 -24.22
CA LEU A 52 0.89 -1.87 -22.88
C LEU A 52 2.00 -2.69 -22.21
N LYS A 53 2.62 -2.12 -21.19
CA LYS A 53 3.68 -2.78 -20.42
C LYS A 53 3.13 -3.37 -19.12
N CYS A 54 3.21 -4.68 -18.95
CA CYS A 54 2.93 -5.32 -17.67
C CYS A 54 3.91 -4.87 -16.58
N PHE A 55 3.39 -4.71 -15.37
CA PHE A 55 4.17 -4.61 -14.14
C PHE A 55 3.40 -5.31 -13.00
N GLY A 56 3.81 -5.09 -11.76
CA GLY A 56 3.12 -5.59 -10.58
C GLY A 56 3.37 -7.07 -10.29
N SER A 57 2.35 -7.73 -9.78
CA SER A 57 2.51 -9.07 -9.19
C SER A 57 2.83 -10.17 -10.20
N ILE A 58 2.34 -10.02 -11.43
CA ILE A 58 2.60 -10.95 -12.55
C ILE A 58 4.07 -10.89 -12.95
N VAL A 59 4.59 -9.68 -13.20
CA VAL A 59 5.99 -9.50 -13.60
C VAL A 59 6.97 -9.85 -12.49
N SER A 60 6.65 -9.52 -11.24
CA SER A 60 7.51 -9.84 -10.09
C SER A 60 7.58 -11.33 -9.75
N GLY A 61 6.75 -12.19 -10.35
CA GLY A 61 6.68 -13.61 -10.01
C GLY A 61 5.95 -13.92 -8.69
N PHE A 62 5.33 -12.91 -8.08
CA PHE A 62 4.63 -13.00 -6.81
C PHE A 62 3.10 -12.96 -6.95
N ALA A 63 2.58 -13.28 -8.13
CA ALA A 63 1.16 -13.28 -8.41
C ALA A 63 0.44 -14.42 -7.67
N THR A 64 -0.69 -14.10 -7.07
CA THR A 64 -1.61 -15.09 -6.48
C THR A 64 -2.80 -15.33 -7.42
N THR A 65 -3.49 -16.45 -7.30
CA THR A 65 -4.69 -16.76 -8.08
C THR A 65 -5.69 -15.60 -8.03
N GLY A 66 -6.16 -15.18 -9.20
CA GLY A 66 -7.09 -14.07 -9.36
C GLY A 66 -6.49 -12.68 -9.12
N SER A 67 -5.16 -12.51 -9.17
CA SER A 67 -4.55 -11.16 -9.12
C SER A 67 -4.82 -10.39 -10.41
N ASP A 68 -5.13 -9.11 -10.31
CA ASP A 68 -5.32 -8.20 -11.45
C ASP A 68 -4.03 -8.11 -12.31
N ILE A 69 -4.18 -7.75 -13.60
CA ILE A 69 -3.06 -7.37 -14.47
C ILE A 69 -2.80 -5.86 -14.31
N ASP A 70 -1.61 -5.49 -13.86
CA ASP A 70 -1.20 -4.09 -13.79
C ASP A 70 -0.49 -3.70 -15.10
N LEU A 71 -1.04 -2.71 -15.83
CA LEU A 71 -0.54 -2.28 -17.14
C LEU A 71 -0.19 -0.79 -17.15
N ALA A 72 0.97 -0.46 -17.71
CA ALA A 72 1.37 0.91 -18.01
C ALA A 72 1.19 1.18 -19.50
N VAL A 73 0.46 2.24 -19.83
CA VAL A 73 0.33 2.77 -21.19
C VAL A 73 1.54 3.64 -21.47
N LEU A 74 2.32 3.25 -22.47
CA LEU A 74 3.51 3.96 -22.92
C LEU A 74 3.29 4.49 -24.34
N PHE A 75 3.76 5.69 -24.62
CA PHE A 75 3.72 6.23 -25.99
C PHE A 75 4.90 5.71 -26.80
N ALA A 76 4.62 5.36 -28.05
CA ALA A 76 5.62 4.85 -28.98
C ALA A 76 5.54 5.59 -30.33
N ASP A 77 6.67 5.71 -31.00
CA ASP A 77 6.73 6.22 -32.37
C ASP A 77 6.34 5.13 -33.39
N ASN A 78 6.32 5.49 -34.67
CA ASN A 78 6.00 4.57 -35.75
C ASN A 78 7.01 3.41 -35.87
N LYS A 79 8.18 3.51 -35.25
CA LYS A 79 9.22 2.48 -35.19
C LYS A 79 9.16 1.66 -33.89
N GLY A 80 8.22 1.95 -32.99
CA GLY A 80 8.07 1.29 -31.69
C GLY A 80 9.07 1.77 -30.64
N GLN A 81 9.74 2.92 -30.84
CA GLN A 81 10.59 3.51 -29.81
C GLN A 81 9.75 4.33 -28.85
N HIS A 82 10.00 4.17 -27.55
CA HIS A 82 9.32 4.95 -26.52
C HIS A 82 9.57 6.44 -26.72
N ILE A 83 8.48 7.19 -26.85
CA ILE A 83 8.52 8.65 -26.87
C ILE A 83 8.34 9.11 -25.44
N ALA A 84 9.32 9.84 -24.90
CA ALA A 84 9.15 10.51 -23.62
C ALA A 84 7.95 11.45 -23.71
N SER A 85 7.05 11.35 -22.73
CA SER A 85 5.92 12.27 -22.53
C SER A 85 6.43 13.67 -22.16
N GLU A 86 7.11 14.37 -23.07
CA GLU A 86 7.39 15.81 -22.93
C GLU A 86 6.26 16.68 -23.51
N ALA A 87 5.29 16.08 -24.22
CA ALA A 87 4.18 16.81 -24.82
C ALA A 87 2.89 15.99 -24.72
N GLY A 88 2.05 16.35 -23.76
CA GLY A 88 0.70 15.81 -23.59
C GLY A 88 0.17 16.26 -22.25
N GLU A 89 -0.54 17.40 -22.24
CA GLU A 89 -1.28 17.91 -21.08
C GLU A 89 -1.95 16.75 -20.33
N VAL A 90 -2.07 16.84 -19.00
CA VAL A 90 -2.85 15.88 -18.19
C VAL A 90 -4.23 15.60 -18.83
N LYS A 91 -4.80 16.62 -19.48
CA LYS A 91 -5.97 16.56 -20.34
C LYS A 91 -5.88 15.54 -21.48
N PHE A 92 -4.78 15.51 -22.23
CA PHE A 92 -4.58 14.57 -23.33
C PHE A 92 -4.56 13.10 -22.87
N LYS A 93 -3.87 12.81 -21.76
CA LYS A 93 -3.89 11.47 -21.14
C LYS A 93 -5.30 11.10 -20.67
N PHE A 94 -6.02 12.07 -20.10
CA PHE A 94 -7.39 11.89 -19.68
C PHE A 94 -8.33 11.56 -20.85
N GLU A 95 -8.20 12.28 -21.97
CA GLU A 95 -8.97 12.03 -23.20
C GLU A 95 -8.74 10.62 -23.76
N ILE A 96 -7.49 10.14 -23.76
CA ILE A 96 -7.19 8.76 -24.14
C ILE A 96 -7.91 7.77 -23.24
N PHE A 97 -7.85 7.93 -21.91
CA PHE A 97 -8.56 7.04 -21.00
C PHE A 97 -10.07 7.09 -21.15
N ARG A 98 -10.65 8.26 -21.44
CA ARG A 98 -12.09 8.36 -21.72
C ARG A 98 -12.49 7.71 -23.04
N ALA A 99 -11.64 7.80 -24.07
CA ALA A 99 -11.82 7.09 -25.33
C ALA A 99 -11.76 5.57 -25.13
N LEU A 100 -10.76 5.08 -24.40
CA LEU A 100 -10.60 3.66 -24.08
C LEU A 100 -11.76 3.14 -23.20
N GLU A 101 -12.15 3.89 -22.16
CA GLU A 101 -13.28 3.54 -21.29
C GLU A 101 -14.56 3.36 -22.11
N LYS A 102 -14.85 4.30 -23.03
CA LYS A 102 -16.02 4.20 -23.91
C LYS A 102 -15.93 2.98 -24.81
N ALA A 103 -14.80 2.78 -25.49
CA ALA A 103 -14.63 1.64 -26.40
C ALA A 103 -14.80 0.29 -25.69
N LEU A 104 -14.25 0.15 -24.47
CA LEU A 104 -14.39 -1.04 -23.65
C LEU A 104 -15.87 -1.31 -23.28
N LEU A 105 -16.59 -0.27 -22.83
CA LEU A 105 -18.01 -0.37 -22.50
C LEU A 105 -18.86 -0.73 -23.73
N ASP A 106 -18.61 -0.10 -24.88
CA ASP A 106 -19.30 -0.40 -26.14
C ASP A 106 -19.09 -1.86 -26.60
N LYS A 107 -17.93 -2.45 -26.24
CA LYS A 107 -17.62 -3.85 -26.52
C LYS A 107 -18.27 -4.84 -25.54
N GLY A 108 -18.87 -4.35 -24.46
CA GLY A 108 -19.47 -5.17 -23.40
C GLY A 108 -18.53 -5.51 -22.24
N HIS A 109 -17.34 -4.92 -22.19
CA HIS A 109 -16.42 -5.06 -21.05
C HIS A 109 -16.79 -4.06 -19.95
N GLY A 110 -16.43 -4.38 -18.71
CA GLY A 110 -16.59 -3.43 -17.60
C GLY A 110 -15.40 -2.49 -17.57
N ALA A 111 -15.61 -1.17 -17.62
CA ALA A 111 -14.53 -0.19 -17.50
C ALA A 111 -14.95 1.02 -16.66
N ARG A 112 -14.00 1.56 -15.89
CA ARG A 112 -14.18 2.76 -15.06
C ARG A 112 -12.88 3.53 -14.92
N LEU A 113 -12.90 4.81 -15.28
CA LEU A 113 -11.78 5.71 -15.01
C LEU A 113 -11.83 6.23 -13.56
N LEU A 114 -10.79 5.93 -12.79
CA LEU A 114 -10.54 6.44 -11.45
C LEU A 114 -9.54 7.58 -11.51
N THR A 115 -9.99 8.79 -11.17
CA THR A 115 -9.22 10.02 -11.31
C THR A 115 -8.69 10.54 -9.97
N LYS A 116 -9.33 10.16 -8.86
CA LYS A 116 -8.94 10.51 -7.48
C LYS A 116 -7.86 9.56 -6.93
N THR A 117 -6.85 9.25 -7.74
CA THR A 117 -5.73 8.37 -7.40
C THR A 117 -4.39 9.08 -7.65
N ARG A 118 -3.25 8.54 -7.14
CA ARG A 118 -1.92 9.15 -7.36
C ARG A 118 -1.62 9.30 -8.84
N VAL A 119 -1.91 8.22 -9.54
CA VAL A 119 -1.81 8.07 -10.97
C VAL A 119 -3.21 7.67 -11.38
N PRO A 120 -3.87 8.38 -12.32
CA PRO A 120 -5.17 7.97 -12.83
C PRO A 120 -5.14 6.51 -13.29
N ILE A 121 -6.18 5.75 -12.95
CA ILE A 121 -6.28 4.32 -13.25
C ILE A 121 -7.56 4.06 -14.02
N LEU A 122 -7.46 3.54 -15.23
CA LEU A 122 -8.59 2.92 -15.92
C LEU A 122 -8.70 1.47 -15.44
N LYS A 123 -9.64 1.21 -14.53
CA LYS A 123 -9.93 -0.13 -14.01
C LYS A 123 -10.92 -0.83 -14.93
N PHE A 124 -10.67 -2.10 -15.24
CA PHE A 124 -11.53 -2.85 -16.15
C PHE A 124 -11.63 -4.34 -15.80
N CYS A 125 -12.70 -4.98 -16.27
CA CYS A 125 -12.88 -6.43 -16.25
C CYS A 125 -13.46 -6.96 -17.58
N GLU A 126 -13.03 -8.17 -17.94
CA GLU A 126 -13.40 -8.86 -19.18
C GLU A 126 -14.90 -9.16 -19.29
N SER A 127 -15.55 -9.57 -18.20
CA SER A 127 -16.93 -10.09 -18.23
C SER A 127 -17.75 -9.55 -17.06
N PRO A 128 -18.14 -8.26 -17.04
CA PRO A 128 -18.88 -7.68 -15.91
C PRO A 128 -20.23 -8.41 -15.68
N THR A 129 -20.71 -8.43 -14.44
CA THR A 129 -22.10 -8.83 -14.17
C THR A 129 -23.07 -7.81 -14.77
N GLU A 130 -24.31 -8.22 -15.07
CA GLU A 130 -25.32 -7.31 -15.62
C GLU A 130 -25.52 -6.05 -14.75
N GLU A 131 -25.60 -6.24 -13.43
CA GLU A 131 -25.74 -5.15 -12.47
C GLU A 131 -24.53 -4.20 -12.50
N LEU A 132 -23.30 -4.75 -12.47
CA LEU A 132 -22.09 -3.94 -12.53
C LEU A 132 -22.02 -3.17 -13.85
N PHE A 133 -22.31 -3.83 -14.96
CA PHE A 133 -22.25 -3.22 -16.29
C PHE A 133 -23.26 -2.06 -16.42
N ALA A 134 -24.49 -2.24 -15.95
CA ALA A 134 -25.50 -1.18 -15.91
C ALA A 134 -25.04 0.02 -15.06
N ASN A 135 -24.45 -0.24 -13.89
CA ASN A 135 -23.92 0.82 -13.03
C ASN A 135 -22.76 1.57 -13.68
N LEU A 136 -21.86 0.86 -14.38
CA LEU A 136 -20.72 1.45 -15.09
C LEU A 136 -21.19 2.34 -16.26
N LEU A 137 -22.16 1.88 -17.04
CA LEU A 137 -22.77 2.68 -18.11
C LEU A 137 -23.45 3.94 -17.56
N ALA A 138 -24.21 3.81 -16.46
CA ALA A 138 -24.85 4.96 -15.81
C ALA A 138 -23.80 5.96 -15.28
N GLU A 139 -22.71 5.50 -14.70
CA GLU A 139 -21.62 6.36 -14.23
C GLU A 139 -20.91 7.07 -15.40
N ARG A 140 -20.71 6.37 -16.53
CA ARG A 140 -20.15 6.98 -17.75
C ARG A 140 -21.07 8.04 -18.33
N GLN A 141 -22.38 7.79 -18.35
CA GLN A 141 -23.39 8.72 -18.83
C GLN A 141 -23.42 10.01 -18.00
N LYS A 142 -23.36 9.89 -16.66
CA LYS A 142 -23.26 11.08 -15.78
C LYS A 142 -22.09 11.97 -16.16
N TRP A 143 -20.94 11.39 -16.52
CA TRP A 143 -19.81 12.18 -16.99
C TRP A 143 -20.07 12.79 -18.37
N GLU A 144 -20.77 12.10 -19.29
CA GLU A 144 -21.11 12.68 -20.59
C GLU A 144 -22.04 13.89 -20.49
N ASP A 145 -22.96 13.88 -19.53
CA ASP A 145 -23.93 14.94 -19.30
C ASP A 145 -23.31 16.20 -18.66
N LEU A 146 -22.08 16.13 -18.17
CA LEU A 146 -21.35 17.29 -17.64
C LEU A 146 -21.00 18.28 -18.76
N SER A 147 -21.00 19.57 -18.42
CA SER A 147 -20.47 20.61 -19.30
C SER A 147 -18.97 20.42 -19.55
N SER A 148 -18.44 21.03 -20.62
CA SER A 148 -17.01 20.95 -20.95
C SER A 148 -16.13 21.40 -19.77
N ASP A 149 -16.54 22.47 -19.07
CA ASP A 149 -15.78 23.01 -17.94
C ASP A 149 -15.78 22.05 -16.74
N GLU A 150 -16.92 21.40 -16.46
CA GLU A 150 -17.05 20.42 -15.38
C GLU A 150 -16.30 19.10 -15.66
N LYS A 151 -16.22 18.67 -16.93
CA LYS A 151 -15.50 17.46 -17.34
C LYS A 151 -14.02 17.53 -16.99
N TYR A 152 -13.43 18.72 -17.06
CA TYR A 152 -11.99 18.97 -16.87
C TYR A 152 -11.63 19.78 -15.62
N ALA A 153 -12.61 20.24 -14.83
CA ALA A 153 -12.36 20.99 -13.59
C ALA A 153 -11.40 20.26 -12.62
N ASN A 154 -11.42 18.93 -12.57
CA ASN A 154 -10.54 18.12 -11.72
C ASN A 154 -9.20 17.72 -12.39
N VAL A 155 -9.04 18.01 -13.69
CA VAL A 155 -7.87 17.61 -14.50
C VAL A 155 -6.74 18.64 -14.38
N GLU A 156 -7.08 19.92 -14.24
CA GLU A 156 -6.11 21.00 -13.96
C GLU A 156 -5.48 20.85 -12.56
N GLU A 157 -6.23 20.30 -11.59
CA GLU A 157 -5.74 20.05 -10.22
C GLU A 157 -4.80 18.83 -10.12
N ALA A 158 -4.84 17.89 -11.07
CA ALA A 158 -4.02 16.68 -11.10
C ALA A 158 -2.54 16.90 -11.51
N GLN A 159 -2.13 18.16 -11.72
CA GLN A 159 -0.76 18.55 -12.07
C GLN A 159 0.25 18.27 -10.94
N ASP A 160 -0.17 18.29 -9.68
CA ASP A 160 0.71 18.07 -8.52
C ASP A 160 0.11 17.10 -7.50
N GLY A 161 0.66 15.88 -7.45
CA GLY A 161 0.69 15.10 -6.21
C GLY A 161 -0.29 13.94 -6.08
N GLU A 162 0.09 13.04 -5.18
CA GLU A 162 -0.52 11.73 -5.02
C GLU A 162 -1.92 11.67 -4.39
N PRO A 163 -2.56 10.46 -4.30
CA PRO A 163 -4.02 10.37 -4.29
C PRO A 163 -4.62 11.19 -3.16
N VAL A 164 -5.70 11.90 -3.48
CA VAL A 164 -6.68 12.29 -2.48
C VAL A 164 -7.52 11.06 -2.16
N LEU A 165 -7.20 10.37 -1.06
CA LEU A 165 -8.21 9.50 -0.46
C LEU A 165 -9.28 10.40 0.15
N GLU A 166 -10.53 10.21 -0.24
CA GLU A 166 -11.69 10.61 0.58
C GLU A 166 -11.63 9.79 1.86
N THR A 167 -10.77 10.24 2.78
CA THR A 167 -10.93 9.92 4.19
C THR A 167 -12.31 10.45 4.54
N LEU A 168 -13.23 9.57 4.95
CA LEU A 168 -14.40 10.01 5.70
C LEU A 168 -13.91 11.05 6.70
N ALA A 169 -14.46 12.26 6.65
CA ALA A 169 -14.12 13.34 7.55
C ALA A 169 -14.15 12.80 8.98
N THR A 170 -12.97 12.47 9.51
CA THR A 170 -12.79 12.19 10.92
C THR A 170 -12.89 13.54 11.57
N THR A 171 -13.94 13.73 12.36
CA THR A 171 -14.07 14.89 13.24
C THR A 171 -12.80 15.05 14.06
N GLU A 172 -12.45 16.32 14.27
CA GLU A 172 -11.29 16.77 15.03
C GLU A 172 -11.25 16.10 16.40
N ASP A 173 -10.35 15.14 16.58
CA ASP A 173 -9.93 14.71 17.92
C ASP A 173 -8.80 15.64 18.35
N GLY A 174 -9.17 16.62 19.18
CA GLY A 174 -8.23 17.39 19.97
C GLY A 174 -7.68 16.50 21.07
N ASP A 175 -6.41 16.15 20.98
CA ASP A 175 -5.68 15.55 22.10
C ASP A 175 -4.37 16.30 22.29
N SER A 176 -4.45 17.30 23.16
CA SER A 176 -3.34 18.12 23.64
C SER A 176 -2.58 17.33 24.71
N LEU A 177 -1.56 16.57 24.30
CA LEU A 177 -0.59 16.03 25.25
C LEU A 177 0.51 17.07 25.51
N ALA A 178 0.37 17.78 26.62
CA ALA A 178 1.39 18.66 27.18
C ALA A 178 2.64 17.85 27.57
N PRO A 179 3.87 18.37 27.33
CA PRO A 179 5.09 17.70 27.73
C PRO A 179 5.35 17.98 29.22
N ASN A 180 5.39 16.91 30.02
CA ASN A 180 5.77 17.01 31.43
C ASN A 180 7.30 17.06 31.55
N GLY A 181 7.77 17.98 32.37
CA GLY A 181 9.13 18.48 32.39
C GLY A 181 10.15 17.61 33.13
N GLN A 182 11.42 17.96 32.92
CA GLN A 182 12.49 17.75 33.88
C GLN A 182 13.00 19.11 34.40
N PRO A 183 13.47 19.16 35.66
CA PRO A 183 13.44 20.38 36.46
C PRO A 183 14.71 21.23 36.27
N ALA A 184 14.53 22.54 36.11
CA ALA A 184 15.60 23.51 36.24
C ALA A 184 15.34 24.42 37.46
N LYS A 185 16.43 24.70 38.17
CA LYS A 185 16.57 25.34 39.48
C LYS A 185 15.99 26.77 39.54
N LYS A 186 15.43 27.13 40.70
CA LYS A 186 15.17 28.51 41.17
C LYS A 186 16.49 29.30 41.30
N PRO A 187 16.47 30.65 41.19
CA PRO A 187 16.15 31.56 42.32
C PRO A 187 15.17 32.69 41.91
N SER A 188 14.06 32.90 42.61
CA SER A 188 13.85 33.92 43.68
C SER A 188 14.38 35.34 43.36
N LEU A 189 13.46 36.32 43.24
CA LEU A 189 13.31 37.48 44.13
C LEU A 189 12.20 38.42 43.61
N THR A 190 11.22 38.69 44.47
CA THR A 190 10.20 39.76 44.45
C THR A 190 10.81 41.09 44.97
N PRO A 191 10.05 42.17 45.28
CA PRO A 191 8.79 42.76 44.74
C PRO A 191 8.88 44.30 44.54
N SER A 192 7.86 44.94 43.94
CA SER A 192 7.41 46.28 44.41
C SER A 192 6.03 46.69 43.84
N ALA A 193 5.12 47.02 44.77
CA ALA A 193 3.93 47.89 44.60
C ALA A 193 4.29 49.29 45.19
N PRO A 194 3.49 50.40 45.15
CA PRO A 194 2.03 50.49 45.38
C PRO A 194 1.23 51.57 44.57
N SER A 195 -0.07 51.65 44.89
CA SER A 195 -1.25 52.43 44.41
C SER A 195 -1.22 53.97 44.71
N PRO A 196 -2.32 54.82 44.72
CA PRO A 196 -3.77 54.70 44.37
C PRO A 196 -4.47 55.98 43.74
N THR A 197 -5.83 55.98 43.67
CA THR A 197 -6.82 57.11 43.60
C THR A 197 -7.07 57.80 42.24
N ALA A 198 -8.29 58.19 41.77
CA ALA A 198 -9.63 58.38 42.35
C ALA A 198 -10.75 58.30 41.25
N SER A 199 -12.00 58.06 41.64
CA SER A 199 -13.26 58.30 40.87
C SER A 199 -13.92 59.61 41.38
N PRO A 200 -14.96 60.24 40.75
CA PRO A 200 -16.29 59.63 40.54
C PRO A 200 -17.17 60.11 39.33
N LEU A 201 -18.14 59.24 38.99
CA LEU A 201 -19.53 59.46 38.53
C LEU A 201 -19.87 60.44 37.38
N GLU A 202 -20.52 59.90 36.33
CA GLU A 202 -21.86 60.34 35.89
C GLU A 202 -22.60 59.24 35.10
N GLN A 203 -23.90 59.09 35.40
CA GLN A 203 -24.85 58.14 34.81
C GLN A 203 -25.63 58.79 33.66
N LYS A 204 -25.96 58.02 32.61
CA LYS A 204 -27.30 58.04 32.01
C LYS A 204 -27.63 56.74 31.27
N THR A 205 -28.85 56.32 31.50
CA THR A 205 -29.50 55.04 31.25
C THR A 205 -30.19 54.99 29.89
N ASN A 206 -30.35 53.79 29.31
CA ASN A 206 -31.63 53.42 28.71
C ASN A 206 -31.83 51.89 28.71
N ALA A 207 -33.05 51.47 29.04
CA ALA A 207 -33.43 50.10 29.38
C ALA A 207 -34.41 49.49 28.35
N LYS A 208 -34.19 48.20 28.02
CA LYS A 208 -35.13 47.05 27.88
C LYS A 208 -36.32 47.12 26.86
N PRO A 209 -36.79 45.96 26.30
CA PRO A 209 -37.41 44.88 27.09
C PRO A 209 -37.15 43.41 26.69
N ASN A 210 -37.44 42.55 27.67
CA ASN A 210 -37.44 41.09 27.65
C ASN A 210 -38.86 40.54 27.39
N GLU A 211 -38.93 39.34 26.79
CA GLU A 211 -39.82 38.16 27.06
C GLU A 211 -40.33 37.48 25.77
N PRO A 212 -40.80 36.21 25.78
CA PRO A 212 -40.05 34.98 26.08
C PRO A 212 -40.31 33.88 25.01
N ALA A 213 -39.39 32.91 24.82
CA ALA A 213 -39.74 31.69 24.08
C ALA A 213 -38.87 30.50 24.49
N GLY A 214 -39.52 29.44 24.95
CA GLY A 214 -38.90 28.17 25.28
C GLY A 214 -38.23 27.52 24.06
N GLY A 215 -37.00 27.07 24.25
CA GLY A 215 -36.26 26.25 23.30
C GLY A 215 -35.75 25.00 24.00
N LEU A 216 -36.35 23.86 23.65
CA LEU A 216 -35.89 22.52 24.02
C LEU A 216 -34.36 22.41 23.83
N ARG A 217 -33.66 21.96 24.87
CA ARG A 217 -32.28 21.50 24.75
C ARG A 217 -32.27 20.37 23.73
N ARG A 218 -31.69 20.60 22.54
CA ARG A 218 -31.44 19.54 21.55
C ARG A 218 -30.61 18.46 22.23
N PRO A 219 -30.99 17.18 22.16
CA PRO A 219 -30.15 16.10 22.64
C PRO A 219 -28.79 16.21 21.93
N ARG A 220 -27.69 16.04 22.67
CA ARG A 220 -26.40 15.75 22.05
C ARG A 220 -26.61 14.49 21.22
N ASP A 221 -26.63 14.64 19.89
CA ASP A 221 -26.58 13.50 18.98
C ASP A 221 -25.42 12.63 19.44
N HIS A 222 -25.75 11.46 19.98
CA HIS A 222 -24.80 10.39 20.11
C HIS A 222 -24.50 9.98 18.67
N ARG A 223 -23.53 10.66 18.06
CA ARG A 223 -22.99 10.25 16.78
C ARG A 223 -22.41 8.88 17.04
N SER A 224 -23.16 7.84 16.67
CA SER A 224 -22.74 6.46 16.77
C SER A 224 -21.34 6.39 16.18
N GLU A 225 -20.35 6.10 17.01
CA GLU A 225 -18.98 5.97 16.58
C GLU A 225 -18.99 4.88 15.50
N LYS A 226 -18.65 5.25 14.25
CA LYS A 226 -18.70 4.29 13.14
C LYS A 226 -17.69 3.18 13.47
N VAL A 227 -18.20 2.00 13.79
CA VAL A 227 -17.39 0.83 14.10
C VAL A 227 -16.44 0.58 12.93
N TRP A 228 -15.14 0.58 13.20
CA TRP A 228 -14.16 0.29 12.17
C TRP A 228 -14.24 -1.18 11.76
N ILE A 229 -14.41 -1.41 10.46
CA ILE A 229 -14.44 -2.74 9.85
C ILE A 229 -13.23 -2.93 8.94
N ARG A 230 -12.60 -4.10 9.01
CA ARG A 230 -11.40 -4.44 8.21
C ARG A 230 -11.69 -4.47 6.71
N GLU A 231 -12.91 -4.84 6.35
CA GLU A 231 -13.40 -4.81 4.98
C GLU A 231 -14.74 -4.10 4.94
N ARG A 232 -14.82 -3.03 4.15
CA ARG A 232 -16.10 -2.40 3.87
C ARG A 232 -16.95 -3.27 2.93
N PRO A 233 -18.28 -3.15 2.99
CA PRO A 233 -19.14 -3.65 1.93
C PRO A 233 -18.72 -3.06 0.58
N LYS A 234 -18.82 -3.86 -0.47
CA LYS A 234 -18.54 -3.41 -1.84
C LYS A 234 -19.61 -2.43 -2.28
N GLY A 235 -19.20 -1.35 -2.92
CA GLY A 235 -20.09 -0.41 -3.57
C GLY A 235 -20.59 -0.94 -4.94
N PRO A 236 -21.60 -0.27 -5.53
CA PRO A 236 -22.20 -0.66 -6.82
C PRO A 236 -21.24 -0.58 -8.02
N LEU A 237 -20.13 0.13 -7.86
CA LEU A 237 -19.08 0.33 -8.87
C LEU A 237 -17.76 -0.37 -8.50
N ASP A 238 -17.75 -1.16 -7.42
CA ASP A 238 -16.59 -1.95 -7.01
C ASP A 238 -16.59 -3.28 -7.76
N PHE A 239 -15.50 -3.57 -8.46
CA PHE A 239 -15.36 -4.79 -9.24
C PHE A 239 -15.29 -6.01 -8.29
N PRO A 240 -16.10 -7.05 -8.49
CA PRO A 240 -16.06 -8.24 -7.66
C PRO A 240 -14.76 -9.04 -7.92
N LYS A 241 -14.35 -9.87 -6.95
CA LYS A 241 -13.11 -10.65 -7.09
C LYS A 241 -13.27 -11.85 -8.03
N ASN A 242 -14.50 -12.38 -8.12
CA ASN A 242 -14.85 -13.57 -8.88
C ASN A 242 -16.00 -13.23 -9.83
N GLY A 243 -16.15 -14.03 -10.88
CA GLY A 243 -17.29 -13.94 -11.79
C GLY A 243 -17.25 -12.75 -12.76
N VAL A 244 -16.09 -12.10 -12.92
CA VAL A 244 -15.90 -10.99 -13.87
C VAL A 244 -14.80 -11.19 -14.91
N GLY A 245 -14.34 -12.44 -15.08
CA GLY A 245 -13.22 -12.77 -15.95
C GLY A 245 -11.91 -12.11 -15.49
N ILE A 246 -11.04 -11.79 -16.44
CA ILE A 246 -9.76 -11.14 -16.18
C ILE A 246 -9.98 -9.67 -15.81
N GLN A 247 -9.30 -9.20 -14.75
CA GLN A 247 -9.30 -7.80 -14.31
C GLN A 247 -7.96 -7.15 -14.61
N CYS A 248 -7.97 -5.89 -15.07
CA CYS A 248 -6.76 -5.11 -15.28
C CYS A 248 -6.90 -3.67 -14.81
N ASP A 249 -5.77 -3.10 -14.40
CA ASP A 249 -5.62 -1.70 -14.02
C ASP A 249 -4.63 -1.03 -14.99
N LEU A 250 -5.09 -0.07 -15.80
CA LEU A 250 -4.27 0.67 -16.74
C LEU A 250 -3.90 2.04 -16.17
N ASN A 251 -2.63 2.42 -16.22
CA ASN A 251 -2.13 3.75 -15.82
C ASN A 251 -1.21 4.33 -16.89
N PHE A 252 -1.02 5.65 -16.91
CA PHE A 252 -0.02 6.29 -17.76
C PHE A 252 1.31 6.43 -17.03
N ASP A 253 2.41 6.22 -17.76
CA ASP A 253 3.77 6.59 -17.34
C ASP A 253 4.09 6.19 -15.89
N ASN A 254 4.10 4.89 -15.61
CA ASN A 254 4.52 4.34 -14.32
C ASN A 254 5.88 3.61 -14.39
N PRO A 255 6.97 4.28 -14.83
CA PRO A 255 8.27 3.62 -14.93
C PRO A 255 8.80 3.16 -13.57
N LEU A 256 8.50 3.87 -12.48
CA LEU A 256 8.88 3.45 -11.13
C LEU A 256 8.19 2.14 -10.74
N GLY A 257 6.90 1.97 -11.06
CA GLY A 257 6.20 0.69 -10.88
C GLY A 257 6.81 -0.45 -11.69
N ILE A 258 7.24 -0.18 -12.93
CA ILE A 258 7.95 -1.14 -13.78
C ILE A 258 9.29 -1.53 -13.15
N TYR A 259 10.11 -0.56 -12.73
CA TYR A 259 11.40 -0.82 -12.11
C TYR A 259 11.27 -1.53 -10.76
N ASN A 260 10.31 -1.15 -9.92
CA ASN A 260 10.02 -1.85 -8.67
C ASN A 260 9.66 -3.31 -8.96
N SER A 261 8.80 -3.55 -9.94
CA SER A 261 8.39 -4.92 -10.32
C SER A 261 9.56 -5.73 -10.87
N LYS A 262 10.46 -5.11 -11.66
CA LYS A 262 11.69 -5.76 -12.13
C LYS A 262 12.65 -6.07 -10.98
N LEU A 263 12.86 -5.14 -10.04
CA LEU A 263 13.69 -5.38 -8.85
C LEU A 263 13.15 -6.57 -8.04
N LEU A 264 11.84 -6.61 -7.79
CA LEU A 264 11.18 -7.71 -7.09
C LEU A 264 11.31 -9.04 -7.84
N HIS A 265 11.17 -9.02 -9.16
CA HIS A 265 11.40 -10.19 -10.02
C HIS A 265 12.82 -10.74 -9.83
N LEU A 266 13.83 -9.88 -9.84
CA LEU A 266 15.22 -10.28 -9.67
C LEU A 266 15.49 -10.88 -8.28
N TYR A 267 14.89 -10.33 -7.22
CA TYR A 267 14.93 -10.95 -5.90
C TYR A 267 14.27 -12.34 -5.89
N SER A 268 13.19 -12.54 -6.65
CA SER A 268 12.54 -13.86 -6.77
C SER A 268 13.44 -14.92 -7.41
N LEU A 269 14.40 -14.50 -8.24
CA LEU A 269 15.36 -15.37 -8.92
C LEU A 269 16.61 -15.68 -8.08
N CYS A 270 16.88 -14.89 -7.03
CA CYS A 270 18.04 -15.11 -6.17
C CYS A 270 17.93 -16.37 -5.32
N ASP A 271 16.74 -16.72 -4.84
CA ASP A 271 16.51 -17.92 -4.02
C ASP A 271 15.03 -18.38 -4.11
N PRO A 272 14.74 -19.68 -4.35
CA PRO A 272 13.37 -20.16 -4.52
C PRO A 272 12.47 -19.94 -3.29
N ARG A 273 13.05 -19.90 -2.08
CA ARG A 273 12.30 -19.71 -0.83
C ARG A 273 11.63 -18.33 -0.76
N VAL A 274 12.14 -17.34 -1.49
CA VAL A 274 11.61 -15.97 -1.53
C VAL A 274 10.17 -15.97 -2.02
N ARG A 275 9.92 -16.66 -3.15
CA ARG A 275 8.59 -16.73 -3.75
C ARG A 275 7.59 -17.38 -2.81
N ASP A 276 7.97 -18.48 -2.19
CA ASP A 276 7.09 -19.23 -1.28
C ASP A 276 6.75 -18.39 -0.04
N MET A 277 7.74 -17.72 0.56
CA MET A 277 7.50 -16.83 1.70
C MET A 277 6.61 -15.65 1.33
N VAL A 278 6.84 -15.02 0.17
CA VAL A 278 6.03 -13.88 -0.28
C VAL A 278 4.58 -14.30 -0.52
N ILE A 279 4.36 -15.41 -1.24
CA ILE A 279 3.00 -15.90 -1.52
C ILE A 279 2.30 -16.30 -0.21
N PHE A 280 3.00 -16.97 0.69
CA PHE A 280 2.48 -17.34 2.01
C PHE A 280 2.01 -16.12 2.80
N VAL A 281 2.87 -15.11 2.95
CA VAL A 281 2.57 -13.90 3.73
C VAL A 281 1.47 -13.08 3.06
N LYS A 282 1.45 -12.98 1.72
CA LYS A 282 0.36 -12.31 0.98
C LYS A 282 -0.98 -13.01 1.21
N ALA A 283 -1.01 -14.33 1.13
CA ALA A 283 -2.22 -15.13 1.34
C ALA A 283 -2.71 -15.01 2.79
N TRP A 284 -1.80 -15.12 3.76
CA TRP A 284 -2.08 -14.95 5.18
C TRP A 284 -2.68 -13.57 5.46
N ALA A 285 -2.02 -12.50 5.02
CA ALA A 285 -2.46 -11.13 5.22
C ALA A 285 -3.82 -10.86 4.54
N LYS A 286 -4.08 -11.46 3.37
CA LYS A 286 -5.36 -11.38 2.67
C LYS A 286 -6.48 -12.06 3.46
N ARG A 287 -6.29 -13.29 3.96
CA ARG A 287 -7.30 -14.01 4.76
C ARG A 287 -7.58 -13.34 6.11
N ARG A 288 -6.55 -12.76 6.72
CA ARG A 288 -6.68 -12.00 7.97
C ARG A 288 -7.21 -10.56 7.78
N LYS A 289 -7.56 -10.19 6.54
CA LYS A 289 -8.15 -8.89 6.18
C LYS A 289 -7.26 -7.70 6.58
N ILE A 290 -5.93 -7.87 6.46
CA ILE A 290 -4.90 -6.84 6.73
C ILE A 290 -4.08 -6.46 5.49
N ASN A 291 -4.55 -6.85 4.30
CA ASN A 291 -3.96 -6.57 2.99
C ASN A 291 -4.90 -5.71 2.12
N SER A 292 -5.24 -4.51 2.60
CA SER A 292 -6.12 -3.56 1.91
C SER A 292 -5.75 -2.12 2.28
N ALA A 293 -4.97 -1.47 1.42
CA ALA A 293 -4.65 -0.04 1.56
C ALA A 293 -5.89 0.84 1.59
N TYR A 294 -6.90 0.46 0.80
CA TYR A 294 -8.18 1.15 0.74
C TYR A 294 -8.90 1.15 2.11
N ASN A 295 -8.86 0.03 2.83
CA ASN A 295 -9.46 -0.09 4.18
C ASN A 295 -8.50 0.35 5.29
N GLY A 296 -7.42 1.05 4.95
CA GLY A 296 -6.49 1.62 5.91
C GLY A 296 -5.51 0.62 6.53
N THR A 297 -5.25 -0.52 5.88
CA THR A 297 -4.20 -1.49 6.24
C THR A 297 -3.05 -1.45 5.21
N LEU A 298 -2.11 -2.40 5.25
CA LEU A 298 -0.94 -2.39 4.37
C LEU A 298 -1.28 -2.99 2.99
N CYS A 299 -0.66 -2.49 1.91
CA CYS A 299 -0.79 -3.07 0.58
C CYS A 299 0.10 -4.32 0.41
N SER A 300 -0.16 -5.11 -0.63
CA SER A 300 0.64 -6.30 -0.95
C SER A 300 2.13 -5.97 -1.15
N TYR A 301 2.43 -4.85 -1.83
CA TYR A 301 3.80 -4.40 -2.02
C TYR A 301 4.52 -4.14 -0.68
N GLY A 302 3.84 -3.53 0.30
CA GLY A 302 4.39 -3.34 1.64
C GLY A 302 4.76 -4.65 2.34
N TYR A 303 3.92 -5.68 2.25
CA TYR A 303 4.26 -7.01 2.80
C TYR A 303 5.44 -7.67 2.09
N VAL A 304 5.54 -7.53 0.76
CA VAL A 304 6.69 -8.01 -0.01
C VAL A 304 7.97 -7.36 0.51
N LEU A 305 7.97 -6.03 0.69
CA LEU A 305 9.13 -5.32 1.24
C LEU A 305 9.47 -5.77 2.67
N MET A 306 8.47 -6.03 3.53
CA MET A 306 8.74 -6.59 4.86
C MET A 306 9.43 -7.96 4.80
N VAL A 307 9.02 -8.85 3.88
CA VAL A 307 9.66 -10.15 3.68
C VAL A 307 11.08 -9.97 3.15
N LEU A 308 11.29 -9.11 2.15
CA LEU A 308 12.63 -8.84 1.62
C LEU A 308 13.56 -8.26 2.69
N HIS A 309 13.10 -7.31 3.48
CA HIS A 309 13.86 -6.77 4.62
C HIS A 309 14.31 -7.88 5.57
N TYR A 310 13.39 -8.78 5.93
CA TYR A 310 13.72 -9.90 6.80
C TYR A 310 14.80 -10.80 6.17
N LEU A 311 14.65 -11.16 4.89
CA LEU A 311 15.55 -12.08 4.18
C LEU A 311 16.94 -11.49 3.86
N ILE A 312 17.02 -10.18 3.62
CA ILE A 312 18.28 -9.47 3.34
C ILE A 312 19.02 -9.16 4.65
N ASN A 313 18.30 -8.70 5.68
CA ASN A 313 18.94 -8.03 6.81
C ASN A 313 18.84 -8.76 8.15
N VAL A 314 17.81 -9.58 8.35
CA VAL A 314 17.47 -10.15 9.66
C VAL A 314 17.83 -11.63 9.74
N ALA A 315 17.51 -12.42 8.71
CA ALA A 315 17.92 -13.82 8.63
C ALA A 315 19.45 -13.93 8.65
N ARG A 316 19.97 -14.89 9.43
CA ARG A 316 21.41 -15.11 9.59
C ARG A 316 21.75 -16.60 9.40
N PRO A 317 22.55 -16.95 8.37
CA PRO A 317 23.10 -16.08 7.30
C PRO A 317 21.99 -15.40 6.47
N PRO A 318 22.24 -14.25 5.82
CA PRO A 318 21.28 -13.62 4.91
C PRO A 318 20.85 -14.58 3.80
N VAL A 319 19.56 -14.59 3.46
CA VAL A 319 19.03 -15.43 2.37
C VAL A 319 19.21 -14.73 1.03
N LEU A 320 19.05 -13.40 1.01
CA LEU A 320 19.15 -12.59 -0.20
C LEU A 320 20.36 -11.66 -0.18
N PRO A 321 20.95 -11.36 -1.35
CA PRO A 321 21.90 -10.26 -1.48
C PRO A 321 21.17 -8.91 -1.40
N ASP A 322 21.93 -7.82 -1.35
CA ASP A 322 21.40 -6.48 -1.59
C ASP A 322 21.66 -6.10 -3.05
N LEU A 323 20.61 -6.08 -3.88
CA LEU A 323 20.69 -5.76 -5.31
C LEU A 323 20.74 -4.25 -5.61
N LEU A 324 20.51 -3.41 -4.59
CA LEU A 324 20.57 -1.95 -4.69
C LEU A 324 21.96 -1.41 -4.32
N ARG A 325 22.79 -2.22 -3.67
CA ARG A 325 24.12 -1.80 -3.22
C ARG A 325 25.05 -1.52 -4.41
N ASN A 326 25.43 -0.24 -4.51
CA ASN A 326 26.36 0.37 -5.47
C ASN A 326 26.84 -0.53 -6.61
N PHE A 327 26.12 -0.41 -7.74
CA PHE A 327 26.64 -0.70 -9.08
C PHE A 327 27.68 0.37 -9.50
N ASP A 328 28.67 0.64 -8.65
CA ASP A 328 29.78 1.50 -9.04
C ASP A 328 30.96 0.62 -9.47
N ASN A 329 31.31 0.73 -10.75
CA ASN A 329 32.47 0.10 -11.39
C ASN A 329 33.80 0.48 -10.70
N SER A 330 33.77 1.39 -9.73
CA SER A 330 34.91 1.81 -8.91
C SER A 330 35.32 0.83 -7.80
N THR A 331 34.48 -0.17 -7.48
CA THR A 331 34.93 -1.25 -6.58
C THR A 331 35.79 -2.22 -7.40
N PRO A 332 37.09 -2.40 -7.11
CA PRO A 332 37.93 -3.35 -7.84
C PRO A 332 37.54 -4.77 -7.45
N GLN A 333 36.42 -5.28 -7.97
CA GLN A 333 36.09 -6.69 -7.88
C GLN A 333 36.89 -7.43 -8.95
N LYS A 334 38.18 -7.63 -8.67
CA LYS A 334 39.20 -8.30 -9.51
C LYS A 334 38.87 -9.77 -9.88
N ALA A 335 37.63 -10.23 -9.78
CA ALA A 335 37.27 -11.63 -10.00
C ALA A 335 36.04 -11.86 -10.89
N TRP A 336 35.28 -10.83 -11.27
CA TRP A 336 34.02 -11.04 -11.99
C TRP A 336 33.81 -10.01 -13.11
N PRO A 337 33.18 -10.39 -14.24
CA PRO A 337 32.65 -9.41 -15.15
C PRO A 337 31.58 -8.57 -14.42
N THR A 338 31.59 -7.26 -14.62
CA THR A 338 30.52 -6.39 -14.08
C THR A 338 29.18 -6.86 -14.66
N PRO A 339 28.20 -7.28 -13.82
CA PRO A 339 26.87 -7.63 -14.32
C PRO A 339 26.23 -6.42 -15.01
N LYS A 340 25.20 -6.60 -15.86
CA LYS A 340 24.41 -5.45 -16.34
C LYS A 340 23.57 -4.84 -15.20
N GLY A 341 23.43 -3.52 -15.21
CA GLY A 341 22.63 -2.77 -14.23
C GLY A 341 21.67 -1.81 -14.92
N VAL A 342 20.61 -1.41 -14.21
CA VAL A 342 19.79 -0.25 -14.58
C VAL A 342 20.33 0.94 -13.81
N LYS A 343 20.66 2.03 -14.51
CA LYS A 343 20.94 3.34 -13.91
C LYS A 343 20.25 4.42 -14.73
N VAL A 344 19.11 4.89 -14.24
CA VAL A 344 18.32 5.93 -14.90
C VAL A 344 17.81 6.94 -13.88
N THR A 345 17.60 8.18 -14.32
CA THR A 345 16.95 9.22 -13.51
C THR A 345 15.59 9.51 -14.10
N TRP A 346 14.53 9.37 -13.30
CA TRP A 346 13.15 9.66 -13.69
C TRP A 346 12.55 10.71 -12.77
N LYS A 347 12.20 11.89 -13.30
CA LYS A 347 11.61 13.01 -12.53
C LYS A 347 12.38 13.31 -11.22
N GLY A 348 13.71 13.32 -11.28
CA GLY A 348 14.58 13.56 -10.12
C GLY A 348 14.78 12.35 -9.20
N THR A 349 14.12 11.22 -9.45
CA THR A 349 14.34 9.97 -8.72
C THR A 349 15.40 9.13 -9.42
N GLU A 350 16.48 8.77 -8.73
CA GLU A 350 17.49 7.85 -9.24
C GLU A 350 17.02 6.40 -9.05
N VAL A 351 17.05 5.64 -10.14
CA VAL A 351 16.81 4.20 -10.16
C VAL A 351 18.13 3.53 -10.47
N ASN A 352 18.67 2.78 -9.51
CA ASN A 352 19.96 2.12 -9.62
C ASN A 352 19.94 0.75 -8.97
N PHE A 353 20.06 -0.32 -9.74
CA PHE A 353 20.10 -1.70 -9.23
C PHE A 353 20.70 -2.69 -10.25
N TRP A 354 21.15 -3.86 -9.77
CA TRP A 354 21.63 -4.95 -10.62
C TRP A 354 20.47 -5.55 -11.42
N ALA A 355 20.61 -5.67 -12.73
CA ALA A 355 19.53 -6.06 -13.64
C ALA A 355 19.91 -7.19 -14.61
N ASP A 356 21.01 -7.88 -14.34
CA ASP A 356 21.50 -9.01 -15.13
C ASP A 356 20.84 -10.32 -14.67
N GLU A 357 19.72 -10.65 -15.33
CA GLU A 357 18.91 -11.81 -14.98
C GLU A 357 19.67 -13.13 -15.13
N GLU A 358 20.44 -13.29 -16.21
CA GLU A 358 21.22 -14.49 -16.48
C GLU A 358 22.31 -14.69 -15.43
N PHE A 359 23.04 -13.62 -15.09
CA PHE A 359 24.01 -13.64 -14.01
C PHE A 359 23.38 -13.98 -12.66
N ILE A 360 22.20 -13.40 -12.36
CA ILE A 360 21.49 -13.66 -11.10
C ILE A 360 21.08 -15.12 -10.97
N ILE A 361 20.53 -15.70 -12.03
CA ILE A 361 20.12 -17.10 -12.09
C ILE A 361 21.34 -18.01 -11.97
N GLN A 362 22.43 -17.73 -12.70
CA GLN A 362 23.64 -18.55 -12.66
C GLN A 362 24.23 -18.59 -11.24
N ARG A 363 24.33 -17.42 -10.60
CA ARG A 363 24.85 -17.32 -9.23
C ARG A 363 23.94 -17.99 -8.21
N ALA A 364 22.62 -17.97 -8.40
CA ALA A 364 21.69 -18.70 -7.55
C ALA A 364 21.92 -20.22 -7.63
N ARG A 365 22.10 -20.77 -8.84
CA ARG A 365 22.38 -22.20 -9.07
C ARG A 365 23.68 -22.67 -8.39
N GLU A 366 24.68 -21.81 -8.35
CA GLU A 366 25.98 -22.08 -7.73
C GLU A 366 25.98 -21.88 -6.20
N ASN A 367 24.83 -21.56 -5.58
CA ASN A 367 24.74 -21.14 -4.18
C ASN A 367 25.65 -19.93 -3.85
N GLY A 368 25.89 -19.06 -4.85
CA GLY A 368 26.78 -17.91 -4.73
C GLY A 368 26.15 -16.69 -4.03
N TRP A 369 24.86 -16.73 -3.70
CA TRP A 369 24.15 -15.67 -3.00
C TRP A 369 24.10 -15.85 -1.50
N THR A 370 23.94 -17.08 -1.02
CA THR A 370 23.65 -17.35 0.39
C THR A 370 24.24 -18.68 0.86
N GLN A 371 24.64 -18.72 2.12
CA GLN A 371 24.98 -19.95 2.85
C GLN A 371 23.86 -20.37 3.82
N ASN A 372 22.73 -19.66 3.81
CA ASN A 372 21.58 -19.98 4.66
C ASN A 372 20.93 -21.29 4.17
N ARG A 373 20.75 -22.24 5.09
CA ARG A 373 20.13 -23.55 4.84
C ARG A 373 18.81 -23.75 5.58
N GLU A 374 18.25 -22.70 6.16
CA GLU A 374 16.96 -22.74 6.84
C GLU A 374 15.83 -23.07 5.85
N THR A 375 14.87 -23.89 6.27
CA THR A 375 13.68 -24.20 5.47
C THR A 375 12.74 -22.98 5.39
N VAL A 376 11.78 -22.99 4.46
CA VAL A 376 10.76 -21.95 4.36
C VAL A 376 10.03 -21.77 5.70
N GLY A 377 9.68 -22.86 6.38
CA GLY A 377 9.02 -22.83 7.67
C GLY A 377 9.88 -22.29 8.82
N ALA A 378 11.20 -22.50 8.78
CA ALA A 378 12.12 -21.87 9.73
C ALA A 378 12.23 -20.35 9.51
N LEU A 379 12.32 -19.92 8.24
CA LEU A 379 12.35 -18.50 7.89
C LEU A 379 11.02 -17.80 8.19
N LEU A 380 9.87 -18.44 7.91
CA LEU A 380 8.55 -17.92 8.27
C LEU A 380 8.40 -17.75 9.79
N ARG A 381 8.88 -18.73 10.57
CA ARG A 381 8.92 -18.61 12.04
C ARG A 381 9.66 -17.35 12.45
N GLY A 382 10.88 -17.17 11.95
CA GLY A 382 11.70 -16.01 12.31
C GLY A 382 11.11 -14.69 11.82
N PHE A 383 10.44 -14.68 10.66
CA PHE A 383 9.71 -13.53 10.15
C PHE A 383 8.58 -13.10 11.10
N PHE A 384 7.71 -14.03 11.49
CA PHE A 384 6.64 -13.73 12.46
C PHE A 384 7.21 -13.32 13.81
N GLN A 385 8.28 -13.98 14.28
CA GLN A 385 8.97 -13.62 15.52
C GLN A 385 9.45 -12.16 15.50
N TYR A 386 10.12 -11.76 14.41
CA TYR A 386 10.74 -10.46 14.24
C TYR A 386 9.72 -9.32 14.26
N TYR A 387 8.55 -9.52 13.64
CA TYR A 387 7.51 -8.51 13.59
C TYR A 387 6.53 -8.55 14.76
N ALA A 388 6.40 -9.67 15.47
CA ALA A 388 5.56 -9.81 16.65
C ALA A 388 6.16 -9.14 17.90
N HIS A 389 7.46 -9.33 18.15
CA HIS A 389 8.10 -8.76 19.32
C HIS A 389 8.55 -7.32 19.11
N GLN A 390 8.60 -6.53 20.19
CA GLN A 390 8.96 -5.12 20.16
C GLN A 390 10.22 -4.90 20.98
N GLY A 391 11.20 -4.24 20.38
CA GLY A 391 12.33 -3.63 21.11
C GLY A 391 13.61 -4.46 21.14
N TYR A 392 14.68 -3.78 21.53
CA TYR A 392 16.06 -4.29 21.55
C TYR A 392 16.31 -5.38 22.59
N ASN A 393 15.37 -5.62 23.51
CA ASN A 393 15.50 -6.56 24.62
C ASN A 393 14.97 -7.97 24.31
N VAL A 394 14.57 -8.22 23.05
CA VAL A 394 14.12 -9.53 22.59
C VAL A 394 15.36 -10.32 22.15
N PRO A 395 15.56 -11.58 22.58
CA PRO A 395 16.63 -12.42 22.04
C PRO A 395 16.49 -12.49 20.51
N ASN A 396 17.52 -12.01 19.79
CA ASN A 396 17.60 -11.83 18.33
C ASN A 396 16.96 -10.55 17.74
N GLY A 397 16.42 -9.65 18.57
CA GLY A 397 15.86 -8.36 18.16
C GLY A 397 14.49 -8.46 17.47
N GLY A 398 13.66 -7.44 17.64
CA GLY A 398 12.38 -7.29 16.94
C GLY A 398 12.28 -5.93 16.26
N PHE A 399 11.44 -5.81 15.24
CA PHE A 399 11.23 -4.54 14.54
C PHE A 399 10.63 -3.50 15.50
N VAL A 400 11.24 -2.31 15.61
CA VAL A 400 10.75 -1.25 16.51
C VAL A 400 9.78 -0.34 15.77
N TRP A 401 8.53 -0.78 15.61
CA TRP A 401 7.50 -0.11 14.81
C TRP A 401 7.31 1.39 15.08
N LYS A 402 7.53 1.84 16.33
CA LYS A 402 7.38 3.26 16.71
C LYS A 402 8.54 4.14 16.25
N GLN A 403 9.75 3.58 16.11
CA GLN A 403 10.98 4.34 15.94
C GLN A 403 11.67 4.06 14.61
N ASP A 404 11.47 2.88 14.03
CA ASP A 404 12.22 2.43 12.86
C ASP A 404 11.40 2.56 11.58
N ALA A 405 12.10 2.86 10.48
CA ALA A 405 11.64 2.74 9.12
C ALA A 405 12.47 1.66 8.41
N ILE A 406 11.81 0.73 7.72
CA ILE A 406 12.49 -0.22 6.82
C ILE A 406 13.12 0.60 5.69
N CYS A 407 14.40 0.36 5.42
CA CYS A 407 15.14 1.05 4.38
C CYS A 407 16.01 0.06 3.61
N PHE A 408 15.99 0.14 2.29
CA PHE A 408 16.83 -0.68 1.42
C PHE A 408 18.05 0.07 0.90
N THR A 409 18.05 1.40 1.07
CA THR A 409 19.12 2.29 0.64
C THR A 409 19.91 2.75 1.85
N GLY A 410 21.22 2.55 1.81
CA GLY A 410 22.14 2.98 2.86
C GLY A 410 22.79 1.85 3.65
N PRO A 411 23.65 2.19 4.63
CA PRO A 411 24.52 1.21 5.29
C PRO A 411 23.80 0.35 6.34
N TYR A 412 22.56 0.68 6.70
CA TYR A 412 21.81 0.03 7.77
C TYR A 412 20.48 -0.55 7.28
N PRO A 413 20.03 -1.69 7.82
CA PRO A 413 18.72 -2.31 7.50
C PRO A 413 17.50 -1.43 7.78
N THR A 414 17.61 -0.55 8.76
CA THR A 414 16.55 0.36 9.17
C THR A 414 17.14 1.73 9.43
N LEU A 415 16.29 2.75 9.31
CA LEU A 415 16.61 4.12 9.69
C LEU A 415 15.68 4.56 10.82
N PRO A 416 16.16 5.37 11.78
CA PRO A 416 15.28 6.04 12.72
C PRO A 416 14.30 6.94 11.97
N LYS A 417 13.02 6.88 12.30
CA LYS A 417 11.99 7.81 11.79
C LYS A 417 12.34 9.26 12.04
N SER A 418 13.06 9.56 13.13
CA SER A 418 13.60 10.90 13.40
C SER A 418 14.54 11.40 12.30
N ALA A 419 15.38 10.52 11.73
CA ALA A 419 16.28 10.88 10.64
C ALA A 419 15.53 11.23 9.34
N LYS A 420 14.33 10.68 9.13
CA LYS A 420 13.43 11.01 8.01
C LYS A 420 12.41 12.11 8.34
N GLY A 421 12.40 12.63 9.57
CA GLY A 421 11.36 13.53 10.06
C GLY A 421 9.95 12.92 10.03
N TRP A 422 9.85 11.59 10.19
CA TRP A 422 8.63 10.79 10.16
C TRP A 422 8.13 10.45 11.58
N THR A 423 8.32 11.37 12.52
CA THR A 423 7.99 11.17 13.95
C THR A 423 6.59 11.67 14.33
N ALA A 424 6.02 12.56 13.53
CA ALA A 424 4.69 13.13 13.75
C ALA A 424 3.90 13.12 12.43
N ALA A 425 2.57 13.13 12.54
CA ALA A 425 1.73 13.27 11.36
C ALA A 425 1.97 14.62 10.70
N LYS A 426 2.13 14.63 9.38
CA LYS A 426 2.26 15.85 8.59
C LYS A 426 0.97 16.06 7.80
N THR A 427 0.42 17.26 7.86
CA THR A 427 -0.71 17.63 7.00
C THR A 427 -0.14 18.29 5.77
N GLU A 428 -0.43 17.72 4.61
CA GLU A 428 -0.12 18.31 3.32
C GLU A 428 -1.42 18.72 2.67
N THR A 429 -1.51 19.98 2.25
CA THR A 429 -2.63 20.44 1.44
C THR A 429 -2.35 20.05 0.00
N ARG A 430 -3.19 19.20 -0.56
CA ARG A 430 -3.13 18.74 -1.95
C ARG A 430 -4.50 18.96 -2.57
N GLN A 431 -4.57 19.69 -3.69
CA GLN A 431 -5.82 19.90 -4.44
C GLN A 431 -6.98 20.38 -3.56
N ASN A 432 -6.75 21.45 -2.78
CA ASN A 432 -7.71 22.00 -1.81
C ASN A 432 -8.22 21.02 -0.73
N LYS A 433 -7.59 19.85 -0.57
CA LYS A 433 -7.88 18.85 0.46
C LYS A 433 -6.66 18.61 1.34
N GLN A 434 -6.91 18.53 2.64
CA GLN A 434 -5.85 18.22 3.61
C GLN A 434 -5.66 16.72 3.71
N VAL A 435 -4.50 16.22 3.30
CA VAL A 435 -4.09 14.84 3.45
C VAL A 435 -3.17 14.74 4.65
N ARG A 436 -3.58 13.95 5.65
CA ARG A 436 -2.77 13.70 6.85
C ARG A 436 -1.88 12.48 6.63
N LEU A 437 -0.61 12.72 6.31
CA LEU A 437 0.41 11.68 6.24
C LEU A 437 0.72 11.17 7.65
N ARG A 438 0.52 9.87 7.84
CA ARG A 438 0.81 9.18 9.10
C ARG A 438 2.00 8.25 8.90
N TYR A 439 2.87 8.20 9.90
CA TYR A 439 4.05 7.35 9.91
C TYR A 439 3.95 6.29 11.00
N LEU A 440 2.77 5.64 11.11
CA LEU A 440 2.49 4.62 12.12
C LEU A 440 3.31 3.34 11.87
N LEU A 441 3.40 2.95 10.59
CA LEU A 441 4.37 2.04 10.03
C LEU A 441 5.16 2.81 8.97
N ALA A 442 6.46 2.60 8.90
CA ALA A 442 7.33 3.25 7.93
C ALA A 442 8.12 2.22 7.12
N ILE A 443 7.91 2.25 5.82
CA ILE A 443 8.63 1.44 4.84
C ILE A 443 9.00 2.40 3.70
N VAL A 444 10.30 2.68 3.56
CA VAL A 444 10.83 3.53 2.50
C VAL A 444 10.76 2.76 1.18
N ASP A 445 10.21 3.36 0.13
CA ASP A 445 10.28 2.77 -1.21
C ASP A 445 11.74 2.67 -1.70
N PRO A 446 12.14 1.58 -2.38
CA PRO A 446 13.51 1.39 -2.86
C PRO A 446 14.05 2.54 -3.72
N PHE A 447 13.20 3.19 -4.52
CA PHE A 447 13.61 4.29 -5.39
C PHE A 447 13.10 5.64 -4.87
N GLU A 448 11.84 5.71 -4.45
CA GLU A 448 11.25 6.95 -3.94
C GLU A 448 11.56 7.16 -2.45
N GLN A 449 12.71 7.76 -2.16
CA GLN A 449 13.25 7.85 -0.79
C GLN A 449 12.40 8.64 0.21
N ASP A 450 11.54 9.53 -0.25
CA ASP A 450 10.60 10.30 0.58
C ASP A 450 9.20 9.67 0.65
N HIS A 451 8.99 8.56 -0.07
CA HIS A 451 7.73 7.85 -0.11
C HIS A 451 7.65 6.77 0.96
N ASN A 452 6.68 6.92 1.88
CA ASN A 452 6.31 5.84 2.80
C ASN A 452 5.25 4.94 2.13
N VAL A 453 5.65 3.70 1.81
CA VAL A 453 4.75 2.68 1.23
C VAL A 453 3.57 2.39 2.17
N ALA A 454 3.74 2.56 3.49
CA ALA A 454 2.71 2.34 4.49
C ALA A 454 1.88 3.60 4.86
N ARG A 455 1.93 4.67 4.06
CA ARG A 455 1.22 5.95 4.33
C ARG A 455 -0.30 5.81 4.52
N THR A 456 -0.93 4.80 3.89
CA THR A 456 -2.38 4.56 3.99
C THR A 456 -2.77 3.85 5.29
N VAL A 457 -1.81 3.34 6.05
CA VAL A 457 -2.09 2.61 7.29
C VAL A 457 -2.65 3.58 8.35
N THR A 458 -3.88 3.30 8.77
CA THR A 458 -4.61 4.06 9.80
C THR A 458 -4.26 3.57 11.21
N HIS A 459 -4.78 4.24 12.24
CA HIS A 459 -4.60 3.79 13.62
C HIS A 459 -5.18 2.39 13.85
N HIS A 460 -6.42 2.15 13.45
CA HIS A 460 -7.01 0.81 13.54
C HIS A 460 -6.28 -0.21 12.67
N GLY A 461 -5.83 0.20 11.48
CA GLY A 461 -5.05 -0.67 10.60
C GLY A 461 -3.73 -1.12 11.21
N ILE A 462 -2.96 -0.23 11.83
CA ILE A 462 -1.69 -0.62 12.46
C ILE A 462 -1.90 -1.50 13.69
N VAL A 463 -2.97 -1.26 14.47
CA VAL A 463 -3.34 -2.12 15.60
C VAL A 463 -3.66 -3.52 15.08
N ALA A 464 -4.54 -3.63 14.07
CA ALA A 464 -4.89 -4.90 13.45
C ALA A 464 -3.67 -5.64 12.91
N ILE A 465 -2.77 -4.97 12.18
CA ILE A 465 -1.55 -5.60 11.65
C ILE A 465 -0.68 -6.16 12.79
N ARG A 466 -0.41 -5.35 13.83
CA ARG A 466 0.44 -5.77 14.95
C ARG A 466 -0.16 -6.92 15.75
N ASP A 467 -1.48 -6.89 15.95
CA ASP A 467 -2.20 -7.94 16.66
C ASP A 467 -2.18 -9.26 15.87
N GLU A 468 -2.27 -9.21 14.54
CA GLU A 468 -2.15 -10.43 13.72
C GLU A 468 -0.74 -11.01 13.74
N PHE A 469 0.32 -10.19 13.78
CA PHE A 469 1.69 -10.69 13.97
C PHE A 469 1.86 -11.34 15.34
N ARG A 470 1.32 -10.74 16.42
CA ARG A 470 1.34 -11.35 17.76
C ARG A 470 0.54 -12.65 17.82
N ARG A 471 -0.70 -12.65 17.32
CA ARG A 471 -1.54 -13.85 17.21
C ARG A 471 -0.82 -14.97 16.46
N ALA A 472 -0.25 -14.67 15.30
CA ALA A 472 0.52 -15.63 14.53
C ALA A 472 1.65 -16.23 15.37
N TRP A 473 2.40 -15.39 16.08
CA TRP A 473 3.48 -15.85 16.95
C TRP A 473 3.01 -16.68 18.14
N ASP A 474 1.90 -16.31 18.77
CA ASP A 474 1.31 -17.05 19.89
C ASP A 474 0.84 -18.45 19.46
N ILE A 475 0.15 -18.54 18.32
CA ILE A 475 -0.25 -19.83 17.72
C ILE A 475 0.99 -20.70 17.46
N LEU A 476 2.04 -20.11 16.89
CA LEU A 476 3.28 -20.83 16.64
C LEU A 476 3.89 -21.38 17.94
N ASN A 477 3.94 -20.59 19.01
CA ASN A 477 4.41 -21.07 20.32
C ASN A 477 3.54 -22.18 20.91
N MET A 478 2.21 -22.11 20.75
CA MET A 478 1.30 -23.17 21.19
C MET A 478 1.58 -24.48 20.45
N VAL A 479 1.75 -24.42 19.12
CA VAL A 479 2.12 -25.58 18.29
C VAL A 479 3.49 -26.13 18.69
N ALA A 480 4.43 -25.26 19.07
CA ALA A 480 5.72 -25.71 19.61
C ALA A 480 5.60 -26.43 20.96
N GLY A 481 4.63 -26.03 21.79
CA GLY A 481 4.30 -26.67 23.07
C GLY A 481 3.46 -27.94 22.95
N GLY A 482 3.16 -28.42 21.73
CA GLY A 482 2.37 -29.62 21.48
C GLY A 482 0.85 -29.39 21.45
N ASN A 483 0.39 -28.16 21.59
CA ASN A 483 -1.03 -27.80 21.49
C ASN A 483 -1.34 -27.36 20.05
N MET A 484 -2.11 -28.16 19.30
CA MET A 484 -2.49 -27.87 17.91
C MET A 484 -3.78 -27.05 17.78
N HIS A 485 -4.20 -26.33 18.83
CA HIS A 485 -5.30 -25.39 18.72
C HIS A 485 -4.82 -24.05 18.14
N GLY A 486 -5.24 -23.76 16.91
CA GLY A 486 -5.02 -22.47 16.23
C GLY A 486 -4.60 -22.62 14.77
N ASP A 487 -5.44 -22.13 13.85
CA ASP A 487 -5.11 -22.04 12.43
C ASP A 487 -4.57 -20.64 12.11
N LEU A 488 -3.35 -20.59 11.57
CA LEU A 488 -2.69 -19.35 11.17
C LEU A 488 -3.52 -18.57 10.15
N PHE A 489 -4.28 -19.27 9.29
CA PHE A 489 -5.07 -18.72 8.19
C PHE A 489 -6.58 -18.63 8.45
N ALA A 490 -7.10 -19.17 9.57
CA ALA A 490 -8.53 -19.15 9.89
C ALA A 490 -9.11 -17.75 9.65
N GLY A 491 -10.34 -17.68 9.14
CA GLY A 491 -11.05 -16.41 9.02
C GLY A 491 -11.47 -15.91 10.39
N ARG A 492 -11.53 -14.58 10.61
CA ARG A 492 -12.10 -14.05 11.87
C ARG A 492 -13.58 -14.42 12.04
N ASP A 493 -14.29 -14.60 10.94
CA ASP A 493 -15.70 -14.99 10.93
C ASP A 493 -15.88 -16.46 11.40
N GLU A 494 -14.82 -17.28 11.32
CA GLU A 494 -14.79 -18.69 11.78
C GLU A 494 -14.37 -18.82 13.26
N GLU A 495 -13.75 -17.78 13.84
CA GLU A 495 -13.32 -17.75 15.25
C GLU A 495 -14.47 -17.39 16.23
N GLY A 496 -15.65 -16.99 15.73
CA GLY A 496 -16.78 -16.50 16.52
C GLY A 496 -17.88 -17.52 16.87
N GLU A 497 -17.86 -18.72 16.29
CA GLU A 497 -18.91 -19.75 16.52
C GLU A 497 -18.54 -20.78 17.60
N GLY A 498 -17.35 -20.68 18.19
CA GLY A 498 -16.80 -21.69 19.09
C GLY A 498 -16.43 -21.17 20.47
N GLU A 499 -17.33 -20.48 21.19
CA GLU A 499 -17.33 -20.43 22.66
C GLU A 499 -18.56 -19.63 23.17
N SER A 500 -19.71 -20.30 23.23
CA SER A 500 -20.78 -19.95 24.17
C SER A 500 -20.89 -21.04 25.22
N VAL A 501 -19.82 -21.19 26.01
CA VAL A 501 -19.92 -21.99 27.25
C VAL A 501 -20.64 -21.12 28.26
N GLY A 502 -21.90 -21.48 28.53
CA GLY A 502 -22.74 -20.82 29.51
C GLY A 502 -22.09 -20.79 30.89
N VAL A 503 -21.79 -19.58 31.36
CA VAL A 503 -21.54 -19.36 32.78
C VAL A 503 -22.92 -19.31 33.44
N GLY A 504 -23.26 -20.43 34.07
CA GLY A 504 -24.45 -20.57 34.91
C GLY A 504 -24.43 -19.56 36.04
N ALA A 505 -25.57 -18.91 36.22
CA ALA A 505 -25.88 -18.14 37.41
C ALA A 505 -26.01 -19.09 38.61
N GLY A 506 -25.23 -18.82 39.65
CA GLY A 506 -25.38 -19.30 41.02
C GLY A 506 -24.32 -18.56 41.83
N GLY A 507 -24.60 -17.79 42.86
CA GLY A 507 -25.71 -17.83 43.80
C GLY A 507 -25.06 -17.80 45.18
N LEU A 508 -25.20 -16.65 45.86
CA LEU A 508 -24.65 -16.22 47.16
C LEU A 508 -23.24 -15.61 47.15
#